data_AF-A0A2N2K890-F1
#
_entry.id   AF-A0A2N2K890-F1
#
_cell.length_a   1.000
_cell.length_b   1.000
_cell.length_c   1.000
_cell.angle_alpha   90.00
_cell.angle_beta   90.00
_cell.angle_gamma   90.00
#
_symmetry.space_group_name_H-M   'P 1'
#
loop_
_entity.id
_entity.type
_entity.pdbx_description
1 polymer ?
#
loop_
_entity_poly.entity_id
_entity_poly.type
_entity_poly.pdbx_seq_one_letter_code
_entity_poly.pdbx_strand_id
1 'polypeptide(L)' 'MPTSAGITIMKMIESLPEPAQERALEHMQQYIEDIRDELKWSDAFGKSQGKLTAAARQAQEEIFQGKATPLNLEDL' A
#
# COMPACT_ATOMS: atom_id res chain seq x y z
N MET A 1 -24.40 -0.64 8.09
CA MET A 1 -25.41 -0.87 7.03
C MET A 1 -24.68 -1.04 5.70
N PRO A 2 -24.97 -2.08 4.90
CA PRO A 2 -24.38 -2.22 3.57
C PRO A 2 -24.82 -1.07 2.67
N THR A 3 -23.94 -0.61 1.78
CA THR A 3 -24.28 0.38 0.76
C THR A 3 -25.03 -0.29 -0.38
N SER A 4 -25.75 0.49 -1.19
CA SER A 4 -26.37 -0.03 -2.42
C SER A 4 -25.35 -0.73 -3.32
N ALA A 5 -24.12 -0.19 -3.43
CA ALA A 5 -23.04 -0.81 -4.18
C ALA A 5 -22.58 -2.16 -3.58
N GLY A 6 -22.46 -2.24 -2.24
CA GLY A 6 -22.11 -3.48 -1.56
C GLY A 6 -23.15 -4.59 -1.76
N ILE A 7 -24.44 -4.23 -1.76
CA ILE A 7 -25.53 -5.17 -2.06
C ILE A 7 -25.45 -5.64 -3.52
N THR A 8 -25.17 -4.73 -4.46
CA THR A 8 -25.03 -5.09 -5.89
C THR A 8 -23.89 -6.08 -6.13
N ILE A 9 -22.71 -5.84 -5.55
CA ILE A 9 -21.56 -6.74 -5.71
C ILE A 9 -21.86 -8.12 -5.14
N MET A 10 -22.50 -8.19 -3.95
CA MET A 10 -22.92 -9.45 -3.35
C MET A 10 -23.82 -10.25 -4.30
N LYS A 11 -24.85 -9.61 -4.87
CA LYS A 11 -25.75 -10.24 -5.85
C LYS A 11 -25.05 -10.69 -7.13
N MET A 12 -24.05 -9.92 -7.60
CA MET A 12 -23.25 -10.31 -8.76
C MET A 12 -22.47 -11.59 -8.49
N ILE A 13 -21.88 -11.74 -7.31
CA ILE A 13 -21.18 -12.97 -6.92
C ILE A 13 -22.16 -14.13 -6.79
N GLU A 14 -23.29 -13.95 -6.09
CA GLU A 14 -24.34 -14.96 -5.92
C GLU A 14 -24.93 -15.46 -7.26
N SER A 15 -24.87 -14.66 -8.32
CA SER A 15 -25.36 -15.04 -9.65
C SER A 15 -24.45 -16.02 -10.41
N LEU A 16 -23.23 -16.25 -9.92
CA LEU A 16 -22.27 -17.18 -10.54
C LEU A 16 -22.50 -18.62 -10.07
N PRO A 17 -22.10 -19.64 -10.85
CA PRO A 17 -22.02 -21.02 -10.36
C PRO A 17 -21.09 -21.12 -9.15
N GLU A 18 -21.38 -22.01 -8.21
CA GLU A 18 -20.68 -22.14 -6.92
C GLU A 18 -19.13 -22.17 -7.04
N PRO A 19 -18.50 -22.93 -7.97
CA PRO A 19 -17.04 -22.90 -8.12
C PRO A 19 -16.48 -21.56 -8.61
N ALA A 20 -17.30 -20.76 -9.30
CA ALA A 20 -16.93 -19.42 -9.75
C ALA A 20 -17.17 -18.36 -8.66
N GLN A 21 -18.06 -18.61 -7.69
CA GLN A 21 -18.24 -17.74 -6.52
C GLN A 21 -16.99 -17.75 -5.64
N GLU A 22 -16.46 -18.93 -5.33
CA GLU A 22 -15.24 -19.08 -4.52
C GLU A 22 -14.06 -18.34 -5.16
N ARG A 23 -13.84 -18.55 -6.46
CA ARG A 23 -12.79 -17.84 -7.20
C ARG A 23 -12.98 -16.31 -7.19
N ALA A 24 -14.21 -15.83 -7.35
CA ALA A 24 -14.49 -14.40 -7.31
C ALA A 24 -14.22 -13.82 -5.92
N LEU A 25 -14.55 -14.56 -4.85
CA LEU A 25 -14.29 -14.15 -3.47
C LEU A 25 -12.79 -14.10 -3.17
N GLU A 26 -12.01 -15.09 -3.61
CA GLU A 26 -10.55 -15.09 -3.44
C GLU A 26 -9.89 -13.85 -4.05
N HIS A 27 -10.22 -13.53 -5.30
CA HIS A 27 -9.68 -12.35 -5.97
C HIS A 27 -10.12 -11.04 -5.29
N MET A 28 -11.36 -10.96 -4.83
CA MET A 28 -11.85 -9.77 -4.15
C MET A 28 -11.20 -9.59 -2.77
N GLN A 29 -10.92 -10.68 -2.05
CA GLN A 29 -10.16 -10.63 -0.80
C GLN A 29 -8.76 -10.08 -1.03
N GLN A 30 -8.03 -10.59 -2.04
CA GLN A 30 -6.71 -10.08 -2.37
C GLN A 30 -6.74 -8.58 -2.70
N TYR A 31 -7.69 -8.16 -3.54
CA TYR A 31 -7.82 -6.76 -3.92
C TYR A 31 -8.15 -5.85 -2.72
N ILE A 32 -8.95 -6.32 -1.77
CA ILE A 32 -9.25 -5.59 -0.53
C ILE A 32 -7.99 -5.45 0.34
N GLU A 33 -7.15 -6.49 0.43
CA GLU A 33 -5.90 -6.40 1.18
C GLU A 33 -4.91 -5.42 0.52
N ASP A 34 -4.80 -5.42 -0.80
CA ASP A 34 -3.96 -4.44 -1.53
C ASP A 34 -4.42 -3.00 -1.24
N ILE A 35 -5.73 -2.74 -1.25
CA ILE A 35 -6.28 -1.43 -0.88
C ILE A 35 -5.96 -1.08 0.58
N ARG A 36 -6.11 -2.04 1.50
CA ARG A 36 -5.81 -1.81 2.92
C ARG A 36 -4.35 -1.46 3.13
N ASP A 37 -3.44 -2.10 2.40
CA ASP A 37 -2.01 -1.81 2.49
C ASP A 37 -1.69 -0.43 1.91
N GLU A 38 -2.23 -0.08 0.74
CA GLU A 38 -2.07 1.24 0.14
C GLU A 38 -2.57 2.36 1.08
N LEU A 39 -3.70 2.15 1.76
CA LEU A 39 -4.23 3.10 2.72
C LEU A 39 -3.31 3.25 3.96
N LYS A 40 -2.75 2.15 4.46
CA LYS A 40 -1.76 2.20 5.54
C LYS A 40 -0.51 2.93 5.10
N TRP A 41 -0.02 2.64 3.90
CA TRP A 41 1.14 3.31 3.31
C TRP A 41 0.91 4.81 3.17
N SER A 42 -0.22 5.21 2.59
CA SER A 42 -0.57 6.62 2.42
C SER A 42 -0.65 7.37 3.75
N ASP A 43 -1.23 6.77 4.80
CA ASP A 43 -1.30 7.38 6.13
C ASP A 43 0.09 7.49 6.78
N ALA A 44 0.89 6.43 6.71
CA ALA A 44 2.26 6.42 7.24
C ALA A 44 3.16 7.43 6.51
N PHE A 45 3.05 7.51 5.19
CA PHE A 45 3.78 8.45 4.35
C PHE A 45 3.35 9.89 4.64
N GLY A 46 2.05 10.18 4.70
CA GLY A 46 1.53 11.51 5.02
C GLY A 46 2.05 12.03 6.37
N LYS A 47 2.20 11.15 7.36
CA LYS A 47 2.77 11.49 8.67
C LYS A 47 4.29 11.67 8.68
N SER A 48 5.00 11.09 7.72
CA SER A 48 6.48 11.06 7.68
C SER A 48 7.10 11.95 6.59
N GLN A 49 6.31 12.48 5.65
CA GLN A 49 6.79 13.23 4.48
C GLN A 49 7.74 14.38 4.84
N GLY A 50 7.42 15.16 5.88
CA GLY A 50 8.28 16.24 6.35
C GLY A 50 9.64 15.75 6.86
N LYS A 51 9.65 14.65 7.63
CA LYS A 51 10.89 14.04 8.14
C LYS A 51 11.74 13.44 7.01
N LEU A 52 11.09 12.78 6.05
CA LEU A 52 11.77 12.22 4.87
C LEU A 52 12.42 13.32 4.03
N THR A 53 11.71 14.44 3.83
CA THR A 53 12.25 15.60 3.10
C THR A 53 13.45 16.20 3.82
N ALA A 54 13.37 16.38 5.14
CA ALA A 54 14.48 16.87 5.94
C ALA A 54 15.70 15.94 5.89
N ALA A 55 15.48 14.63 6.04
CA ALA A 55 16.53 13.62 5.96
C ALA A 55 17.20 13.59 4.57
N ALA A 56 16.42 13.68 3.50
CA ALA A 56 16.95 13.74 2.13
C ALA A 56 17.83 14.98 1.90
N ARG A 57 17.39 16.14 2.41
CA ARG A 57 18.17 17.39 2.34
C ARG A 57 19.47 17.28 3.14
N GLN A 58 19.40 16.74 4.36
CA GLN A 58 20.57 16.52 5.19
C GLN A 58 21.57 15.59 4.51
N ALA A 59 21.11 14.48 3.92
CA ALA A 59 21.98 13.56 3.18
C ALA A 59 22.69 14.26 2.01
N GLN A 60 22.01 15.14 1.28
CA GLN A 60 22.64 15.95 0.21
C GLN A 60 23.73 16.89 0.76
N GLU A 61 23.47 17.56 1.88
CA GLU A 61 24.44 18.43 2.53
C GLU A 61 25.66 17.64 3.03
N GLU A 62 25.46 16.44 3.58
CA GLU A 62 26.53 15.55 4.02
C GLU A 62 27.38 15.03 2.85
N ILE A 63 26.76 14.70 1.71
CA ILE A 63 27.48 14.36 0.47
C ILE A 63 28.35 15.53 0.02
N PHE A 64 27.80 16.75 -0.02
CA PHE A 64 28.56 17.93 -0.43
C PHE A 64 29.74 18.23 0.51
N GLN A 65 29.56 17.97 1.80
CA GLN A 65 30.61 18.12 2.81
C GLN A 65 31.63 16.96 2.82
N GLY A 66 31.47 15.95 1.96
CA GLY A 66 32.34 14.77 1.90
C GLY A 66 32.22 13.84 3.10
N LYS A 67 31.10 13.92 3.84
CA LYS A 67 30.84 13.11 5.04
C LYS A 67 30.06 11.83 4.75
N ALA A 68 29.47 11.72 3.56
CA ALA A 68 28.66 10.56 3.18
C ALA A 68 29.52 9.36 2.77
N THR A 69 29.08 8.16 3.17
CA THR A 69 29.60 6.88 2.68
C THR A 69 28.61 6.22 1.72
N PRO A 70 29.07 5.55 0.65
CA PRO A 70 28.20 4.77 -0.22
C PRO A 70 27.43 3.71 0.57
N LEU A 71 26.15 3.51 0.21
CA LEU A 71 25.35 2.43 0.78
C LEU A 71 25.92 1.08 0.31
N ASN A 72 26.23 0.20 1.26
CA ASN A 72 26.57 -1.19 0.99
C ASN A 72 25.35 -2.06 1.30
N LEU A 73 24.86 -2.79 0.29
CA LEU A 73 23.66 -3.64 0.43
C LEU A 73 23.91 -4.88 1.28
N GLU A 74 25.17 -5.29 1.46
CA GLU A 74 25.54 -6.44 2.28
C GLU A 74 25.44 -6.14 3.79
N ASP A 75 25.37 -4.86 4.17
CA ASP A 75 25.33 -4.38 5.56
C ASP A 75 23.89 -4.04 6.04
N LEU A 76 22.88 -4.29 5.21
CA LEU A 76 21.44 -4.02 5.44
C LEU A 76 20.70 -5.23 6.01
#